data_AF-A0A948BC69-F1
#
_entry.id   AF-A0A948BC69-F1
#
_cell.length_a   1.000
_cell.length_b   1.000
_cell.length_c   1.000
_cell.angle_alpha   90.00
_cell.angle_beta   90.00
_cell.angle_gamma   90.00
#
_symmetry.space_group_name_H-M   'P 1'
#
loop_
_entity.id
_entity.type
_entity.pdbx_description
1 polymer ?
#
loop_
_entity_poly.entity_id
_entity_poly.type
_entity_poly.pdbx_seq_one_letter_code
_entity_poly.pdbx_strand_id
1 'polypeptide(L)' 'MNPAFFKILGGGLCFFGALVSIVFWIPGIVNRRKLKEILGPKYPMIFFIYGANGPFLLLLGLLLVYLAWTMN' A
#
# COMPACT_ATOMS: atom_id res chain seq x y z
N MET A 1 -8.44 -16.56 -17.36
CA MET A 1 -7.36 -16.38 -16.35
C MET A 1 -7.77 -17.15 -15.10
N ASN A 2 -6.82 -17.79 -14.41
CA ASN A 2 -7.11 -18.67 -13.28
C ASN A 2 -7.53 -17.85 -12.04
N PRO A 3 -8.69 -18.10 -11.41
CA PRO A 3 -9.12 -17.39 -10.20
C PRO A 3 -8.11 -17.51 -9.05
N ALA A 4 -7.33 -18.59 -8.98
CA ALA A 4 -6.26 -18.74 -8.00
C ALA A 4 -5.15 -17.68 -8.16
N PHE A 5 -4.83 -17.28 -9.40
CA PHE A 5 -3.84 -16.22 -9.67
C PHE A 5 -4.28 -14.88 -9.06
N PHE A 6 -5.55 -14.51 -9.23
CA PHE A 6 -6.09 -13.28 -8.67
C PHE A 6 -6.15 -13.30 -7.14
N LYS A 7 -6.45 -14.45 -6.52
CA LYS A 7 -6.41 -14.61 -5.06
C LYS A 7 -5.01 -14.39 -4.49
N ILE A 8 -3.98 -15.00 -5.10
CA ILE A 8 -2.59 -14.87 -4.64
C ILE A 8 -2.09 -13.45 -4.85
N LEU A 9 -2.27 -12.88 -6.03
CA LEU A 9 -1.81 -11.53 -6.36
C LEU A 9 -2.53 -10.47 -5.51
N GLY A 10 -3.86 -10.55 -5.44
CA GLY A 10 -4.68 -9.65 -4.63
C GLY A 10 -4.36 -9.74 -3.14
N GLY A 11 -4.18 -10.95 -2.60
CA GLY A 11 -3.77 -11.17 -1.22
C GLY A 11 -2.40 -10.56 -0.91
N GLY A 12 -1.40 -10.74 -1.80
CA GLY A 12 -0.10 -10.10 -1.67
C GLY A 12 -0.19 -8.57 -1.65
N LEU A 13 -0.96 -8.00 -2.58
CA LEU A 13 -1.17 -6.55 -2.67
C LEU A 13 -1.90 -5.99 -1.45
N CYS A 14 -2.88 -6.70 -0.91
CA CYS A 14 -3.52 -6.34 0.36
C CYS A 14 -2.52 -6.34 1.52
N PHE A 15 -1.68 -7.37 1.63
CA PHE A 15 -0.70 -7.47 2.70
C PHE A 15 0.32 -6.32 2.65
N PHE A 16 0.94 -6.09 1.49
CA PHE A 16 1.90 -5.00 1.32
C PHE A 16 1.24 -3.62 1.44
N GLY A 17 0.05 -3.45 0.86
CA GLY A 17 -0.72 -2.22 0.97
C GLY A 17 -1.09 -1.88 2.42
N ALA A 18 -1.53 -2.87 3.20
CA ALA A 18 -1.79 -2.72 4.63
C ALA A 18 -0.52 -2.37 5.40
N LEU A 19 0.57 -3.10 5.17
CA LEU A 19 1.83 -2.90 5.86
C LEU A 19 2.41 -1.51 5.60
N VAL A 20 2.44 -1.06 4.34
CA VAL A 20 2.86 0.30 3.98
C VAL A 20 1.93 1.34 4.58
N SER A 21 0.61 1.12 4.53
CA SER A 21 -0.35 2.06 5.12
C SER A 21 -0.14 2.21 6.62
N ILE A 22 0.00 1.11 7.36
CA ILE A 22 0.27 1.07 8.80
C ILE A 22 1.57 1.80 9.12
N VAL A 23 2.69 1.42 8.47
CA VAL A 23 4.01 2.01 8.73
C VAL A 23 4.01 3.52 8.46
N PHE A 24 3.28 3.96 7.43
CA PHE A 24 3.28 5.36 7.02
C PHE A 24 2.29 6.24 7.79
N TRP A 25 1.12 5.70 8.12
CA TRP A 25 0.05 6.43 8.79
C TRP A 25 0.13 6.38 10.31
N ILE A 26 0.65 5.30 10.91
CA ILE A 26 0.76 5.23 12.37
C ILE A 26 1.83 6.21 12.85
N PRO A 27 1.46 7.22 13.66
CA PRO A 27 2.42 8.14 14.24
C PRO A 27 3.35 7.37 15.19
N GLY A 28 4.67 7.51 15.00
CA GLY A 28 5.68 6.89 15.87
C GLY A 28 6.48 5.75 15.22
N ILE A 29 5.99 5.14 14.13
CA ILE A 29 6.78 4.11 13.40
C ILE A 29 7.86 4.76 12.53
N VAL A 30 7.51 5.83 11.81
CA VAL A 30 8.45 6.58 10.96
C VAL A 30 8.76 7.93 11.60
N ASN A 31 10.05 8.19 11.84
CA ASN A 31 10.51 9.51 12.26
C ASN A 31 10.47 10.48 11.09
N ARG A 32 9.33 11.17 10.95
CA ARG A 32 9.06 12.15 9.88
C ARG A 32 10.07 13.30 9.85
N ARG A 33 10.62 13.68 11.01
CA ARG A 33 11.63 14.75 11.11
C ARG A 33 12.94 14.32 10.45
N LYS A 34 13.44 13.14 10.82
CA LYS A 34 14.66 12.56 10.23
C LYS A 34 14.45 12.24 8.74
N LEU A 35 13.27 11.78 8.35
CA LEU A 35 12.92 11.51 6.95
C LEU A 35 12.86 12.80 6.11
N LYS A 36 12.37 13.90 6.69
CA LYS A 36 12.37 15.23 6.05
C LYS A 36 13.78 15.80 5.91
N GLU A 37 14.65 15.58 6.89
CA GLU A 37 16.07 15.96 6.82
C GLU A 37 16.82 15.20 5.70
N ILE A 38 16.54 13.89 5.53
CA ILE A 38 17.15 13.07 4.47
C ILE A 38 16.61 13.43 3.08
N LEU A 39 15.30 13.59 2.95
CA LEU A 39 14.63 13.80 1.66
C LEU A 39 14.60 15.27 1.21
N GLY A 40 14.83 16.21 2.13
CA GLY A 40 14.86 17.64 1.89
C GLY A 40 13.59 18.15 1.17
N PRO A 41 13.73 18.92 0.07
CA PRO A 41 12.58 19.49 -0.65
C PRO A 41 11.73 18.44 -1.38
N LYS A 42 12.22 17.22 -1.59
CA LYS A 42 11.46 16.12 -2.21
C LYS A 42 10.52 15.41 -1.23
N TYR A 43 10.68 15.68 0.08
CA TYR A 43 9.89 15.08 1.14
C TYR A 43 8.37 15.14 0.91
N PRO A 44 7.72 16.29 0.60
CA PRO A 44 6.28 16.34 0.41
C PRO A 44 5.78 15.48 -0.76
N MET A 45 6.53 15.43 -1.87
CA MET A 45 6.17 14.62 -3.03
C MET A 45 6.26 13.13 -2.70
N ILE A 46 7.37 12.69 -2.09
CA ILE A 46 7.56 11.29 -1.67
C ILE A 46 6.52 10.93 -0.61
N PHE A 47 6.25 11.82 0.34
CA PHE A 47 5.25 11.60 1.36
C PHE A 47 3.84 11.43 0.77
N PHE A 48 3.49 12.22 -0.24
CA PHE A 48 2.22 12.08 -0.95
C PHE A 48 2.14 10.76 -1.73
N ILE A 49 3.21 10.41 -2.45
CA ILE A 49 3.30 9.16 -3.22
C ILE A 49 3.14 7.95 -2.29
N TYR A 50 3.94 7.85 -1.23
CA TYR A 50 3.87 6.70 -0.31
C TYR A 50 2.58 6.70 0.53
N GLY A 51 2.11 7.88 0.95
CA GLY A 51 0.88 8.04 1.71
C GLY A 51 -0.38 7.70 0.92
N ALA A 52 -0.41 7.99 -0.38
CA ALA A 52 -1.51 7.64 -1.28
C ALA A 52 -1.39 6.19 -1.79
N ASN A 53 -0.18 5.73 -2.12
CA ASN A 53 0.03 4.42 -2.74
C ASN A 53 -0.21 3.25 -1.79
N GLY A 54 0.07 3.36 -0.48
CA GLY A 54 -0.24 2.30 0.48
C GLY A 54 -1.73 1.92 0.48
N PRO A 55 -2.63 2.89 0.73
CA PRO A 55 -4.07 2.69 0.63
C PRO A 55 -4.52 2.25 -0.76
N PHE A 56 -3.90 2.79 -1.82
CA PHE A 56 -4.25 2.42 -3.19
C PHE A 56 -3.88 0.97 -3.52
N LEU A 57 -2.73 0.49 -3.06
CA LEU A 57 -2.30 -0.91 -3.17
C LEU A 57 -3.25 -1.84 -2.42
N LEU A 58 -3.69 -1.43 -1.23
CA LEU A 58 -4.68 -2.18 -0.45
C LEU A 58 -6.02 -2.28 -1.20
N LEU A 59 -6.53 -1.16 -1.71
CA LEU A 59 -7.77 -1.11 -2.50
C LEU A 59 -7.68 -1.95 -3.77
N LEU A 60 -6.55 -1.88 -4.47
CA LEU A 60 -6.32 -2.65 -5.68
C LEU A 60 -6.19 -4.15 -5.37
N GLY A 61 -5.55 -4.51 -4.26
CA GLY A 61 -5.53 -5.89 -3.77
C GLY A 61 -6.94 -6.41 -3.43
N LEU A 62 -7.74 -5.62 -2.71
CA LEU A 62 -9.12 -5.97 -2.34
C LEU A 62 -10.00 -6.14 -3.58
N LEU A 63 -9.83 -5.28 -4.58
CA LEU A 63 -10.54 -5.37 -5.86
C LEU A 63 -10.19 -6.68 -6.59
N LEU A 64 -8.91 -7.07 -6.62
CA LEU A 64 -8.49 -8.32 -7.25
C LEU A 64 -9.01 -9.55 -6.51
N VAL A 65 -9.04 -9.53 -5.17
CA VAL A 65 -9.64 -10.60 -4.36
C VAL A 65 -11.15 -10.68 -4.61
N TYR A 66 -11.84 -9.55 -4.66
CA TYR A 66 -13.27 -9.49 -4.97
C TYR A 66 -13.57 -10.03 -6.37
N LEU A 67 -12.79 -9.64 -7.37
CA LEU A 67 -12.92 -10.16 -8.72
C LEU A 67 -12.72 -11.68 -8.74
N ALA A 68 -11.70 -12.19 -8.05
CA ALA A 68 -11.44 -13.62 -7.94
C ALA A 68 -12.60 -14.39 -7.26
N TRP A 69 -13.30 -13.77 -6.32
CA TRP A 69 -14.49 -14.32 -5.68
C TRP A 69 -15.65 -14.43 -6.67
N THR A 70 -15.90 -13.39 -7.48
CA THR A 70 -17.00 -13.39 -8.46
C THR A 70 -16.82 -14.38 -9.62
N MET A 71 -15.58 -14.83 -9.85
CA MET A 71 -15.24 -15.80 -10.90
C MET A 71 -15.22 -17.25 -10.42
N ASN A 72 -15.44 -17.46 -9.12
CA ASN A 72 -15.43 -18.77 -8.46
C ASN A 72 -16.85 -19.28 -8.25
#